data_AF-A0A7W0P9V2-F1
#
_entry.id   AF-A0A7W0P9V2-F1
#
_cell.length_a   1.000
_cell.length_b   1.000
_cell.length_c   1.000
_cell.angle_alpha   90.00
_cell.angle_beta   90.00
_cell.angle_gamma   90.00
#
_symmetry.space_group_name_H-M   'P 1'
#
loop_
_entity.id
_entity.type
_entity.pdbx_description
1 polymer ?
#
loop_
_entity_poly.entity_id
_entity_poly.type
_entity_poly.pdbx_seq_one_letter_code
_entity_poly.pdbx_strand_id
1 'polypeptide(L)'
;MIDTEPRLRERLKELAGPLDESGADWDAVRRRLDATPRTTSWRLVLATAAAAVAAVVIAVTPVGGGLVRSVGDFSAWLRGQPGQPASEAEQRELAEESARAWTGFPDTVALRRLLAQERDGIEYQLFGFRTGDSLCLRLVARGSGEEPATSCAPLRDLQRAEAPALVLLVDHPFGVRQLPVGARPGEYAPVRASATFGIVADGVTDVELVADDGRRRALVAANSFLHIASDPAVGARVREAFATDTEGRSQRVPLASAPFGLTDGSAVSRGEAQGPTRVERHVEGGQIGWLVRREPRGEPLGDAATLTRVHRVVFGRVIQPDPKSFVRMFLALVHSEERNGPLAGQGPALCYGALRPGVRGYGCAPLDRFFDRGGVGPLLVTVGSRGGDQYSSVEGVASDFVDRIELFLATGERVAVPLEDNVFFVPVARTKFPVRVVAYDQAGRVISIRTFGDESGPRAVPGKERIALEVEGRNATAVLRVAPSTDGGRCWRISYSTGSEGGGCPPKSYRGPVLDAVLQPAGRDVFVEVEVRDEVDLVVIERPGEDDVRVRPVEGFAIHPLTTDDKEVFVTVRALAGGRELAKRGVRIER
;
A
#
# COMPACT_ATOMS: atom_id res chain seq x y z
N MET A 1 -3.06 -7.76 -35.94
CA MET A 1 -2.76 -6.38 -36.35
C MET A 1 -4.10 -5.72 -36.62
N ILE A 2 -4.62 -4.93 -35.68
CA ILE A 2 -5.87 -4.18 -35.87
C ILE A 2 -5.45 -2.78 -36.29
N ASP A 3 -5.76 -2.46 -37.54
CA ASP A 3 -5.52 -1.16 -38.15
C ASP A 3 -6.40 -0.12 -37.42
N THR A 4 -5.77 0.74 -36.63
CA THR A 4 -6.43 1.73 -35.76
C THR A 4 -6.64 3.08 -36.46
N GLU A 5 -6.04 3.25 -37.64
CA GLU A 5 -6.06 4.49 -38.41
C GLU A 5 -7.46 4.84 -38.98
N PRO A 6 -8.30 3.88 -39.43
CA PRO A 6 -9.64 4.19 -39.94
C PRO A 6 -10.59 4.71 -38.86
N ARG A 7 -10.55 4.12 -37.65
CA ARG A 7 -11.45 4.49 -36.54
C ARG A 7 -11.15 5.86 -35.95
N LEU A 8 -9.89 6.30 -35.99
CA LEU A 8 -9.50 7.63 -35.54
C LEU A 8 -9.98 8.70 -36.53
N ARG A 9 -9.88 8.42 -37.85
CA ARG A 9 -10.40 9.28 -38.91
C ARG A 9 -11.93 9.42 -38.85
N GLU A 10 -12.63 8.35 -38.52
CA GLU A 10 -14.08 8.33 -38.41
C GLU A 10 -14.57 9.15 -37.20
N ARG A 11 -13.90 9.03 -36.04
CA ARG A 11 -14.15 9.89 -34.87
C ARG A 11 -13.87 11.37 -35.13
N LEU A 12 -12.82 11.68 -35.89
CA LEU A 12 -12.48 13.06 -36.27
C LEU A 12 -13.52 13.66 -37.23
N LYS A 13 -14.09 12.85 -38.13
CA LYS A 13 -15.20 13.26 -39.01
C LYS A 13 -16.51 13.49 -38.23
N GLU A 14 -16.78 12.69 -37.20
CA GLU A 14 -17.93 12.90 -36.30
C GLU A 14 -17.80 14.19 -35.48
N LEU A 15 -16.60 14.49 -34.97
CA LEU A 15 -16.37 15.67 -34.12
C LEU A 15 -16.31 16.99 -34.90
N ALA A 16 -15.87 16.96 -36.16
CA ALA A 16 -15.74 18.16 -36.98
C ALA A 16 -17.06 18.60 -37.63
N GLY A 17 -18.07 17.73 -37.70
CA GLY A 17 -19.26 17.93 -38.52
C GLY A 17 -18.92 18.02 -40.02
N PRO A 18 -19.91 17.91 -40.93
CA PRO A 18 -19.66 18.17 -42.33
C PRO A 18 -19.33 19.66 -42.51
N LEU A 19 -18.09 19.94 -42.93
CA LEU A 19 -17.76 21.24 -43.50
C LEU A 19 -18.57 21.36 -44.80
N ASP A 20 -19.63 22.16 -44.76
CA ASP A 20 -20.32 22.61 -45.95
C ASP A 20 -19.31 23.38 -46.82
N GLU A 21 -19.08 22.91 -48.04
CA GLU A 21 -18.17 23.53 -49.01
C GLU A 21 -18.72 24.86 -49.57
N SER A 22 -19.88 25.34 -49.11
CA SER A 22 -20.34 26.70 -49.38
C SER A 22 -19.71 27.72 -48.41
N GLY A 23 -18.56 28.25 -48.82
CA GLY A 23 -17.96 29.53 -48.42
C GLY A 23 -18.29 30.08 -47.02
N ALA A 24 -17.33 29.96 -46.10
CA ALA A 24 -17.38 30.65 -44.81
C ALA A 24 -17.57 32.17 -45.00
N ASP A 25 -18.77 32.66 -44.67
CA ASP A 25 -19.08 34.10 -44.58
C ASP A 25 -18.40 34.69 -43.33
N TRP A 26 -17.11 35.02 -43.50
CA TRP A 26 -16.31 35.72 -42.50
C TRP A 26 -16.85 37.11 -42.15
N ASP A 27 -17.70 37.71 -43.01
CA ASP A 27 -18.33 39.00 -42.75
C ASP A 27 -19.50 38.87 -41.77
N ALA A 28 -20.15 37.71 -41.67
CA ALA A 28 -21.10 37.41 -40.59
C ALA A 28 -20.41 37.32 -39.22
N VAL A 29 -19.18 36.79 -39.17
CA VAL A 29 -18.39 36.71 -37.94
C VAL A 29 -17.89 38.09 -37.51
N ARG A 30 -17.42 38.93 -38.45
CA ARG A 30 -17.04 40.33 -38.14
C ARG A 30 -18.22 41.17 -37.67
N ARG A 31 -19.40 41.05 -38.29
CA ARG A 31 -20.61 41.78 -37.86
C ARG A 31 -21.07 41.43 -36.45
N ARG A 32 -20.84 40.21 -35.98
CA ARG A 32 -21.12 39.83 -34.58
C ARG A 32 -20.14 40.42 -33.57
N LEU A 33 -18.90 40.66 -33.97
CA LEU A 33 -17.89 41.30 -33.12
C LEU A 33 -18.10 42.82 -33.01
N ASP A 34 -18.57 43.46 -34.10
CA ASP A 34 -18.85 44.89 -34.12
C ASP A 34 -20.15 45.30 -33.40
N ALA A 35 -21.03 44.36 -33.07
CA ALA A 35 -22.33 44.63 -32.44
C ALA A 35 -22.31 44.71 -30.89
N THR A 36 -21.15 44.59 -30.26
CA THR A 36 -21.03 44.71 -28.79
C THR A 36 -20.93 46.19 -28.37
N PRO A 37 -21.80 46.72 -27.51
CA PRO A 37 -21.75 48.13 -27.12
C PRO A 37 -20.48 48.43 -26.32
N ARG A 38 -19.67 49.36 -26.86
CA ARG A 38 -18.42 49.86 -26.29
C ARG A 38 -18.70 50.79 -25.10
N THR A 39 -18.50 50.32 -23.87
CA THR A 39 -18.16 51.18 -22.73
C THR A 39 -17.02 50.57 -21.91
N THR A 40 -15.82 50.49 -22.48
CA THR A 40 -14.61 50.27 -21.66
C THR A 40 -13.38 50.81 -22.37
N SER A 41 -12.54 51.51 -21.60
CA SER A 41 -11.49 52.40 -22.07
C SER A 41 -10.38 51.70 -22.86
N TRP A 42 -10.06 52.27 -24.03
CA TRP A 42 -8.97 51.98 -24.97
C TRP A 42 -7.60 51.63 -24.35
N ARG A 43 -7.30 52.08 -23.12
CA ARG A 43 -6.01 51.83 -22.46
C ARG A 43 -5.79 50.38 -22.03
N LEU A 44 -6.84 49.56 -21.89
CA LEU A 44 -6.73 48.14 -21.48
C LEU A 44 -6.49 47.17 -22.66
N VAL A 45 -6.87 47.56 -23.88
CA VAL A 45 -6.74 46.73 -25.08
C VAL A 45 -5.30 46.67 -25.59
N LEU A 46 -4.53 47.76 -25.43
CA LEU A 46 -3.11 47.77 -25.80
C LEU A 46 -2.23 46.92 -24.87
N ALA A 47 -2.59 46.80 -23.58
CA ALA A 47 -1.85 45.95 -22.64
C ALA A 47 -2.12 44.45 -22.86
N THR A 48 -3.33 44.07 -23.25
CA THR A 48 -3.70 42.68 -23.53
C THR A 48 -3.17 42.19 -24.89
N ALA A 49 -3.11 43.07 -25.90
CA ALA A 49 -2.50 42.73 -27.20
C ALA A 49 -0.97 42.52 -27.09
N ALA A 50 -0.26 43.33 -26.30
CA ALA A 50 1.18 43.15 -26.08
C ALA A 50 1.51 41.87 -25.29
N ALA A 51 0.68 41.52 -24.30
CA ALA A 51 0.83 40.27 -23.55
C ALA A 51 0.53 39.02 -24.41
N ALA A 52 -0.46 39.10 -25.31
CA ALA A 52 -0.78 38.00 -26.22
C ALA A 52 0.33 37.78 -27.26
N VAL A 53 0.93 38.85 -27.80
CA VAL A 53 2.06 38.73 -28.74
C VAL A 53 3.32 38.21 -28.03
N ALA A 54 3.61 38.64 -26.80
CA ALA A 54 4.73 38.09 -26.02
C ALA A 54 4.54 36.60 -25.69
N ALA A 55 3.32 36.16 -25.34
CA ALA A 55 3.01 34.76 -25.08
C ALA A 55 3.15 33.88 -26.34
N VAL A 56 2.75 34.39 -27.52
CA VAL A 56 2.88 33.68 -28.79
C VAL A 56 4.35 33.62 -29.26
N VAL A 57 5.14 34.69 -29.06
CA VAL A 57 6.57 34.70 -29.43
C VAL A 57 7.40 33.77 -28.54
N ILE A 58 7.06 33.62 -27.26
CA ILE A 58 7.71 32.63 -26.37
C ILE A 58 7.33 31.19 -26.76
N ALA A 59 6.10 30.96 -27.25
CA ALA A 59 5.65 29.63 -27.69
C ALA A 59 6.22 29.18 -29.05
N VAL A 60 6.62 30.11 -29.92
CA VAL A 60 7.02 29.81 -31.32
C VAL A 60 8.52 29.94 -31.56
N THR A 61 9.28 30.57 -30.64
CA THR A 61 10.74 30.65 -30.77
C THR A 61 11.43 29.36 -30.27
N PRO A 62 12.41 28.80 -31.00
CA PRO A 62 13.11 27.56 -30.62
C PRO A 62 13.89 27.66 -29.29
N VAL A 63 14.06 28.87 -28.74
CA VAL A 63 14.69 29.11 -27.44
C VAL A 63 13.69 28.95 -26.28
N GLY A 64 12.40 29.23 -26.48
CA GLY A 64 11.35 29.07 -25.45
C GLY A 64 10.90 27.63 -25.24
N GLY A 65 10.94 26.80 -26.30
CA GLY A 65 10.63 25.37 -26.23
C GLY A 65 11.74 24.49 -25.65
N GLY A 66 12.97 25.00 -25.53
CA GLY A 66 14.15 24.24 -25.07
C GLY A 66 14.28 24.13 -23.56
N LEU A 67 13.68 25.04 -22.78
CA LEU A 67 13.81 25.05 -21.32
C LEU A 67 12.82 24.13 -20.59
N VAL A 68 11.86 23.51 -21.30
CA VAL A 68 10.86 22.60 -20.70
C VAL A 68 10.91 21.18 -21.30
N ARG A 69 11.78 20.90 -22.29
CA ARG A 69 11.87 19.58 -22.96
C ARG A 69 13.24 18.90 -22.84
N SER A 70 13.78 18.73 -21.64
CA SER A 70 15.02 17.94 -21.52
C SER A 70 15.06 16.94 -20.38
N VAL A 71 13.97 16.73 -19.65
CA VAL A 71 13.81 15.45 -18.95
C VAL A 71 13.29 14.50 -20.00
N GLY A 72 14.02 13.42 -20.30
CA GLY A 72 13.54 12.43 -21.26
C GLY A 72 12.13 11.99 -20.93
N ASP A 73 11.33 11.71 -21.96
CA ASP A 73 10.00 11.16 -21.72
C ASP A 73 10.13 9.66 -21.40
N PHE A 74 9.16 9.09 -20.70
CA PHE A 74 9.12 7.65 -20.46
C PHE A 74 8.55 6.91 -21.68
N SER A 75 8.84 7.37 -22.90
CA SER A 75 8.11 6.94 -24.10
C SER A 75 8.27 5.46 -24.41
N ALA A 76 9.44 4.88 -24.14
CA ALA A 76 9.67 3.44 -24.30
C ALA A 76 8.67 2.62 -23.48
N TRP A 77 8.46 3.00 -22.22
CA TRP A 77 7.49 2.37 -21.32
C TRP A 77 6.04 2.64 -21.73
N LEU A 78 5.72 3.89 -22.08
CA LEU A 78 4.36 4.26 -22.51
C LEU A 78 3.92 3.53 -23.78
N ARG A 79 4.87 3.23 -24.68
CA ARG A 79 4.67 2.43 -25.90
C ARG A 79 4.74 0.92 -25.67
N GLY A 80 5.09 0.46 -24.47
CA GLY A 80 5.23 -0.97 -24.16
C GLY A 80 6.42 -1.64 -24.85
N GLN A 81 7.47 -0.87 -25.17
CA GLN A 81 8.67 -1.34 -25.86
C GLN A 81 9.96 -1.39 -25.02
N PRO A 82 9.97 -1.37 -23.67
CA PRO A 82 11.24 -1.47 -22.95
C PRO A 82 11.82 -2.89 -23.09
N GLY A 83 13.12 -2.97 -23.37
CA GLY A 83 13.86 -4.24 -23.43
C GLY A 83 13.40 -5.23 -24.51
N GLN A 84 13.83 -6.47 -24.35
CA GLN A 84 13.58 -7.56 -25.31
C GLN A 84 12.34 -8.37 -24.91
N PRO A 85 11.59 -8.97 -25.84
CA PRO A 85 10.53 -9.91 -25.46
C PRO A 85 11.14 -11.04 -24.63
N ALA A 86 10.44 -11.47 -23.58
CA ALA A 86 10.82 -12.69 -22.86
C ALA A 86 10.66 -13.91 -23.78
N SER A 87 11.41 -14.98 -23.50
CA SER A 87 11.31 -16.26 -24.20
C SER A 87 9.92 -16.89 -24.00
N GLU A 88 9.51 -17.78 -24.91
CA GLU A 88 8.24 -18.51 -24.78
C GLU A 88 8.16 -19.36 -23.50
N ALA A 89 9.30 -19.82 -22.98
CA ALA A 89 9.35 -20.54 -21.71
C ALA A 89 9.02 -19.60 -20.53
N GLU A 90 9.66 -18.43 -20.47
CA GLU A 90 9.40 -17.43 -19.42
C GLU A 90 7.96 -16.87 -19.49
N GLN A 91 7.43 -16.66 -20.70
CA GLN A 91 6.02 -16.24 -20.87
C GLN A 91 5.05 -17.31 -20.35
N ARG A 92 5.31 -18.59 -20.65
CA ARG A 92 4.48 -19.70 -20.17
C ARG A 92 4.58 -19.87 -18.67
N GLU A 93 5.77 -19.78 -18.09
CA GLU A 93 5.97 -19.84 -16.65
C GLU A 93 5.15 -18.77 -15.93
N LEU A 94 5.21 -17.51 -16.39
CA LEU A 94 4.40 -16.43 -15.83
C LEU A 94 2.90 -16.68 -16.02
N ALA A 95 2.47 -17.17 -17.19
CA ALA A 95 1.08 -17.47 -17.46
C ALA A 95 0.54 -18.61 -16.57
N GLU A 96 1.33 -19.65 -16.33
CA GLU A 96 0.99 -20.75 -15.43
C GLU A 96 0.94 -20.29 -13.97
N GLU A 97 1.90 -19.48 -13.53
CA GLU A 97 1.85 -18.85 -12.20
C GLU A 97 0.62 -17.96 -12.04
N SER A 98 0.32 -17.16 -13.04
CA SER A 98 -0.84 -16.27 -13.09
C SER A 98 -2.17 -17.02 -13.06
N ALA A 99 -2.27 -18.14 -13.78
CA ALA A 99 -3.45 -19.00 -13.80
C ALA A 99 -3.67 -19.69 -12.45
N ARG A 100 -2.59 -20.00 -11.72
CA ARG A 100 -2.65 -20.51 -10.34
C ARG A 100 -2.95 -19.41 -9.32
N ALA A 101 -2.63 -18.16 -9.64
CA ALA A 101 -2.87 -17.04 -8.75
C ALA A 101 -4.37 -16.70 -8.72
N TRP A 102 -4.93 -16.77 -7.52
CA TRP A 102 -6.29 -16.31 -7.18
C TRP A 102 -6.61 -14.88 -7.64
N THR A 103 -5.60 -14.11 -8.02
CA THR A 103 -5.67 -12.71 -8.38
C THR A 103 -6.18 -12.50 -9.81
N GLY A 104 -6.24 -13.55 -10.64
CA GLY A 104 -6.79 -13.45 -12.01
C GLY A 104 -5.95 -12.47 -12.81
N PHE A 105 -4.64 -12.70 -12.79
CA PHE A 105 -3.72 -11.91 -13.58
C PHE A 105 -4.14 -12.01 -15.06
N PRO A 106 -4.06 -10.93 -15.86
CA PRO A 106 -4.52 -11.02 -17.25
C PRO A 106 -3.75 -12.08 -18.03
N ASP A 107 -4.46 -12.89 -18.82
CA ASP A 107 -3.88 -14.01 -19.58
C ASP A 107 -2.91 -13.58 -20.70
N THR A 108 -2.86 -12.28 -21.01
CA THR A 108 -2.16 -11.73 -22.19
C THR A 108 -1.04 -10.76 -21.84
N VAL A 109 -0.44 -10.89 -20.64
CA VAL A 109 0.64 -10.00 -20.23
C VAL A 109 1.90 -10.26 -21.07
N ALA A 110 2.34 -9.26 -21.83
CA ALA A 110 3.56 -9.36 -22.62
C ALA A 110 4.79 -9.09 -21.75
N LEU A 111 5.42 -10.16 -21.26
CA LEU A 111 6.65 -10.06 -20.47
C LEU A 111 7.84 -9.62 -21.33
N ARG A 112 8.66 -8.71 -20.79
CA ARG A 112 9.88 -8.23 -21.43
C ARG A 112 11.05 -8.33 -20.48
N ARG A 113 12.18 -8.85 -20.96
CA ARG A 113 13.43 -8.91 -20.21
C ARG A 113 14.15 -7.57 -20.34
N LEU A 114 14.49 -6.98 -19.18
CA LEU A 114 15.07 -5.65 -19.10
C LEU A 114 16.55 -5.69 -18.75
N LEU A 115 16.86 -6.35 -17.63
CA LEU A 115 18.20 -6.43 -17.05
C LEU A 115 18.47 -7.85 -16.56
N ALA A 116 19.73 -8.25 -16.61
CA ALA A 116 20.21 -9.47 -15.97
C ALA A 116 21.58 -9.20 -15.34
N GLN A 117 21.82 -9.74 -14.16
CA GLN A 117 23.14 -9.73 -13.54
C GLN A 117 23.32 -10.94 -12.61
N GLU A 118 24.56 -11.35 -12.42
CA GLU A 118 24.93 -12.40 -11.48
C GLU A 118 25.74 -11.80 -10.33
N ARG A 119 25.37 -12.16 -9.09
CA ARG A 119 26.09 -11.76 -7.87
C ARG A 119 26.08 -12.92 -6.88
N ASP A 120 27.27 -13.29 -6.39
CA ASP A 120 27.47 -14.36 -5.39
C ASP A 120 26.78 -15.69 -5.73
N GLY A 121 26.83 -16.05 -7.01
CA GLY A 121 26.21 -17.28 -7.55
C GLY A 121 24.67 -17.24 -7.63
N ILE A 122 24.06 -16.07 -7.47
CA ILE A 122 22.62 -15.85 -7.68
C ILE A 122 22.44 -15.07 -8.99
N GLU A 123 21.62 -15.62 -9.88
CA GLU A 123 21.25 -14.97 -11.13
C GLU A 123 19.99 -14.12 -10.93
N TYR A 124 20.11 -12.82 -11.11
CA TYR A 124 19.02 -11.86 -11.00
C TYR A 124 18.56 -11.44 -12.38
N GLN A 125 17.29 -11.66 -12.69
CA GLN A 125 16.65 -11.27 -13.94
C GLN A 125 15.48 -10.33 -13.66
N LEU A 126 15.57 -9.10 -14.17
CA LEU A 126 14.52 -8.11 -14.07
C LEU A 126 13.68 -8.12 -15.34
N PHE A 127 12.39 -8.35 -15.15
CA PHE A 127 11.38 -8.30 -16.18
C PHE A 127 10.46 -7.11 -15.98
N GLY A 128 9.90 -6.63 -17.09
CA GLY A 128 8.88 -5.60 -17.13
C GLY A 128 7.66 -6.06 -17.88
N PHE A 129 6.49 -5.62 -17.44
CA PHE A 129 5.25 -5.87 -18.15
C PHE A 129 4.19 -4.83 -17.81
N ARG A 130 3.15 -4.76 -18.65
CA ARG A 130 2.00 -3.89 -18.45
C ARG A 130 0.75 -4.72 -18.20
N THR A 131 -0.07 -4.27 -17.27
CA THR A 131 -1.38 -4.84 -16.96
C THR A 131 -2.38 -3.70 -16.80
N GLY A 132 -3.23 -3.53 -17.82
CA GLY A 132 -4.13 -2.38 -17.97
C GLY A 132 -3.42 -1.03 -17.83
N ASP A 133 -3.77 -0.27 -16.78
CA ASP A 133 -3.17 1.04 -16.48
C ASP A 133 -2.07 0.96 -15.40
N SER A 134 -1.45 -0.20 -15.21
CA SER A 134 -0.30 -0.40 -14.33
C SER A 134 0.92 -0.93 -15.07
N LEU A 135 2.10 -0.46 -14.67
CA LEU A 135 3.40 -0.93 -15.13
C LEU A 135 4.09 -1.64 -13.98
N CYS A 136 4.49 -2.88 -14.22
CA CYS A 136 5.06 -3.74 -13.19
C CYS A 136 6.47 -4.17 -13.57
N LEU A 137 7.31 -4.27 -12.54
CA LEU A 137 8.62 -4.88 -12.60
C LEU A 137 8.63 -6.14 -11.73
N ARG A 138 9.22 -7.21 -12.24
CA ARG A 138 9.36 -8.50 -11.57
C ARG A 138 10.83 -8.92 -11.58
N LEU A 139 11.41 -9.11 -10.40
CA LEU A 139 12.78 -9.57 -10.22
C LEU A 139 12.78 -11.03 -9.78
N VAL A 140 13.35 -11.88 -10.62
CA VAL A 140 13.57 -13.31 -10.34
C VAL A 140 15.01 -13.49 -9.90
N ALA A 141 15.26 -14.12 -8.76
CA ALA A 141 16.59 -14.38 -8.21
C ALA A 141 16.86 -15.90 -8.15
N ARG A 142 17.30 -16.49 -9.26
CA ARG A 142 17.55 -17.93 -9.35
C ARG A 142 18.76 -18.32 -8.50
N GLY A 143 18.59 -19.35 -7.67
CA GLY A 143 19.60 -19.78 -6.69
C GLY A 143 19.47 -19.13 -5.31
N SER A 144 18.55 -18.18 -5.12
CA SER A 144 18.28 -17.58 -3.80
C SER A 144 17.37 -18.46 -2.92
N GLY A 145 16.47 -19.23 -3.54
CA GLY A 145 15.40 -19.97 -2.85
C GLY A 145 14.17 -19.13 -2.51
N GLU A 146 14.14 -17.85 -2.89
CA GLU A 146 13.05 -16.92 -2.61
C GLU A 146 12.05 -16.80 -3.77
N GLU A 147 10.83 -16.39 -3.44
CA GLU A 147 9.82 -16.02 -4.44
C GLU A 147 10.24 -14.76 -5.22
N PRO A 148 9.84 -14.63 -6.50
CA PRO A 148 10.13 -13.42 -7.26
C PRO A 148 9.48 -12.16 -6.67
N ALA A 149 10.24 -11.08 -6.58
CA ALA A 149 9.75 -9.80 -6.11
C ALA A 149 9.03 -9.06 -7.24
N THR A 150 7.77 -8.66 -7.03
CA THR A 150 7.00 -7.92 -8.04
C THR A 150 6.45 -6.65 -7.44
N SER A 151 6.62 -5.52 -8.13
CA SER A 151 6.09 -4.22 -7.74
C SER A 151 5.56 -3.46 -8.94
N CYS A 152 4.51 -2.67 -8.74
CA CYS A 152 3.81 -1.97 -9.82
C CYS A 152 3.58 -0.49 -9.48
N ALA A 153 3.64 0.35 -10.52
CA ALA A 153 3.19 1.74 -10.47
C ALA A 153 1.99 1.95 -11.41
N PRO A 154 1.03 2.82 -11.05
CA PRO A 154 0.00 3.22 -11.98
C PRO A 154 0.61 4.10 -13.08
N LEU A 155 0.12 3.94 -14.32
CA LEU A 155 0.61 4.65 -15.50
C LEU A 155 0.56 6.18 -15.33
N ARG A 156 -0.43 6.68 -14.59
CA ARG A 156 -0.58 8.11 -14.28
C ARG A 156 0.64 8.69 -13.58
N ASP A 157 1.30 7.91 -12.71
CA ASP A 157 2.44 8.39 -11.95
C ASP A 157 3.69 8.49 -12.83
N LEU A 158 3.80 7.62 -13.83
CA LEU A 158 4.83 7.74 -14.86
C LEU A 158 4.57 8.95 -15.79
N GLN A 159 3.32 9.19 -16.17
CA GLN A 159 2.93 10.32 -17.03
C GLN A 159 3.11 11.69 -16.35
N ARG A 160 3.05 11.72 -15.02
CA ARG A 160 3.18 12.94 -14.20
C ARG A 160 4.52 13.03 -13.47
N ALA A 161 5.44 12.10 -13.73
CA ALA A 161 6.72 12.07 -13.06
C ALA A 161 7.55 13.32 -13.42
N GLU A 162 7.93 14.09 -12.41
CA GLU A 162 8.82 15.25 -12.57
C GLU A 162 10.30 14.83 -12.59
N ALA A 163 10.63 13.72 -11.92
CA ALA A 163 11.97 13.15 -11.91
C ALA A 163 12.18 12.18 -13.09
N PRO A 164 13.40 12.08 -13.63
CA PRO A 164 13.71 11.17 -14.74
C PRO A 164 13.74 9.68 -14.34
N ALA A 165 13.32 9.33 -13.14
CA ALA A 165 13.20 7.94 -12.70
C ALA A 165 12.04 7.77 -11.72
N LEU A 166 11.56 6.54 -11.63
CA LEU A 166 10.52 6.10 -10.71
C LEU A 166 10.99 4.81 -10.03
N VAL A 167 11.22 4.89 -8.72
CA VAL A 167 11.58 3.72 -7.91
C VAL A 167 10.32 2.90 -7.63
N LEU A 168 10.37 1.58 -7.83
CA LEU A 168 9.21 0.71 -7.56
C LEU A 168 9.41 -0.13 -6.30
N LEU A 169 10.63 -0.65 -6.10
CA LEU A 169 10.96 -1.50 -4.96
C LEU A 169 12.35 -1.14 -4.43
N VAL A 170 12.51 -1.09 -3.12
CA VAL A 170 13.75 -0.71 -2.42
C VAL A 170 14.08 -1.76 -1.36
N ASP A 171 15.36 -2.14 -1.25
CA ASP A 171 15.89 -3.03 -0.21
C ASP A 171 15.11 -4.34 -0.03
N HIS A 172 14.56 -4.91 -1.11
CA HIS A 172 13.86 -6.19 -1.03
C HIS A 172 14.85 -7.31 -0.73
N PRO A 173 14.64 -8.09 0.35
CA PRO A 173 15.59 -9.11 0.76
C PRO A 173 15.54 -10.34 -0.15
N PHE A 174 16.71 -10.91 -0.46
CA PHE A 174 16.85 -12.20 -1.14
C PHE A 174 17.73 -13.13 -0.32
N GLY A 175 17.12 -14.17 0.24
CA GLY A 175 17.76 -15.17 1.08
C GLY A 175 18.18 -14.62 2.44
N VAL A 176 18.22 -15.50 3.43
CA VAL A 176 18.72 -15.19 4.78
C VAL A 176 20.00 -15.96 5.05
N ARG A 177 20.93 -15.36 5.78
CA ARG A 177 22.09 -16.03 6.37
C ARG A 177 21.72 -16.60 7.73
N GLN A 178 22.52 -17.54 8.22
CA GLN A 178 22.37 -18.01 9.58
C GLN A 178 22.58 -16.83 10.54
N LEU A 179 21.71 -16.75 11.55
CA LEU A 179 21.93 -15.83 12.65
C LEU A 179 23.28 -16.14 13.32
N PRO A 180 24.01 -15.12 13.78
CA PRO A 180 25.20 -15.34 14.59
C PRO A 180 24.90 -16.25 15.80
N VAL A 181 25.88 -17.07 16.21
CA VAL A 181 25.75 -17.89 17.41
C VAL A 181 25.51 -16.98 18.61
N GLY A 182 24.43 -17.23 19.35
CA GLY A 182 24.03 -16.42 20.51
C GLY A 182 23.14 -15.21 20.18
N ALA A 183 22.68 -15.07 18.92
CA ALA A 183 21.70 -14.06 18.56
C ALA A 183 20.41 -14.21 19.38
N ARG A 184 19.91 -13.10 19.92
CA ARG A 184 18.65 -13.09 20.68
C ARG A 184 17.44 -13.13 19.74
N PRO A 185 16.27 -13.61 20.22
CA PRO A 185 15.02 -13.47 19.50
C PRO A 185 14.80 -12.05 18.98
N GLY A 186 14.49 -11.93 17.69
CA GLY A 186 14.26 -10.64 17.02
C GLY A 186 15.50 -9.87 16.59
N GLU A 187 16.67 -10.46 16.75
CA GLU A 187 17.79 -10.09 15.89
C GLU A 187 17.49 -10.57 14.47
N TYR A 188 17.67 -9.67 13.52
CA TYR A 188 17.37 -9.98 12.12
C TYR A 188 18.52 -10.75 11.52
N ALA A 189 18.19 -11.89 10.91
CA ALA A 189 19.14 -12.62 10.09
C ALA A 189 19.66 -11.67 9.00
N PRO A 190 20.99 -11.50 8.87
CA PRO A 190 21.54 -10.76 7.75
C PRO A 190 21.04 -11.39 6.45
N VAL A 191 20.52 -10.57 5.54
CA VAL A 191 20.11 -11.07 4.23
C VAL A 191 21.35 -11.39 3.40
N ARG A 192 21.23 -12.33 2.46
CA ARG A 192 22.33 -12.65 1.53
C ARG A 192 22.48 -11.53 0.50
N ALA A 193 21.36 -11.00 0.02
CA ALA A 193 21.34 -9.83 -0.82
C ALA A 193 20.09 -8.98 -0.56
N SER A 194 20.13 -7.72 -0.98
CA SER A 194 18.94 -6.90 -1.15
C SER A 194 18.90 -6.26 -2.53
N ALA A 195 17.70 -6.03 -3.05
CA ALA A 195 17.51 -5.42 -4.37
C ALA A 195 16.70 -4.13 -4.31
N THR A 196 17.14 -3.17 -5.12
CA THR A 196 16.42 -1.92 -5.38
C THR A 196 16.31 -1.72 -6.88
N PHE A 197 15.11 -1.48 -7.39
CA PHE A 197 14.88 -1.35 -8.84
C PHE A 197 13.73 -0.40 -9.18
N GLY A 198 13.73 0.06 -10.41
CA GLY A 198 12.72 0.98 -10.92
C GLY A 198 12.83 1.25 -12.42
N ILE A 199 12.02 2.20 -12.85
CA ILE A 199 11.88 2.65 -14.23
C ILE A 199 12.67 3.95 -14.40
N VAL A 200 13.34 4.13 -15.55
CA VAL A 200 13.98 5.40 -15.91
C VAL A 200 13.43 5.93 -17.22
N ALA A 201 13.47 7.26 -17.36
CA ALA A 201 13.12 7.96 -18.58
C ALA A 201 14.11 7.64 -19.73
N ASP A 202 13.72 7.97 -20.95
CA ASP A 202 14.62 7.92 -22.10
C ASP A 202 15.83 8.85 -21.85
N GLY A 203 17.05 8.40 -22.15
CA GLY A 203 18.26 9.22 -21.96
C GLY A 203 18.80 9.31 -20.53
N VAL A 204 18.27 8.56 -19.55
CA VAL A 204 18.98 8.36 -18.27
C VAL A 204 20.16 7.42 -18.48
N THR A 205 21.34 7.86 -18.01
CA THR A 205 22.61 7.14 -18.17
C THR A 205 23.12 6.53 -16.87
N ASP A 206 22.77 7.11 -15.73
CA ASP A 206 23.22 6.65 -14.41
C ASP A 206 22.13 6.83 -13.37
N VAL A 207 22.08 5.90 -12.41
CA VAL A 207 21.25 6.00 -11.21
C VAL A 207 22.15 5.73 -10.01
N GLU A 208 22.26 6.70 -9.12
CA GLU A 208 23.02 6.61 -7.87
C GLU A 208 22.06 6.46 -6.70
N LEU A 209 22.30 5.46 -5.86
CA LEU A 209 21.60 5.23 -4.60
C LEU A 209 22.52 5.63 -3.44
N VAL A 210 21.96 6.34 -2.47
CA VAL A 210 22.65 6.67 -1.22
C VAL A 210 22.03 5.82 -0.12
N ALA A 211 22.80 4.86 0.37
CA ALA A 211 22.41 4.00 1.48
C ALA A 211 23.19 4.35 2.76
N ASP A 212 22.77 3.78 3.88
CA ASP A 212 23.43 3.97 5.19
C ASP A 212 24.92 3.55 5.18
N ASP A 213 25.29 2.62 4.29
CA ASP A 213 26.66 2.12 4.09
C ASP A 213 27.41 2.79 2.92
N GLY A 214 26.84 3.85 2.35
CA GLY A 214 27.47 4.73 1.35
C GLY A 214 26.74 4.82 0.01
N ARG A 215 27.42 5.45 -0.96
CA ARG A 215 26.89 5.64 -2.32
C ARG A 215 27.16 4.43 -3.20
N ARG A 216 26.21 4.07 -4.04
CA ARG A 216 26.28 2.94 -4.98
C ARG A 216 25.64 3.32 -6.31
N ARG A 217 26.20 2.84 -7.43
CA ARG A 217 25.57 2.97 -8.75
C ARG A 217 24.73 1.73 -9.05
N ALA A 218 23.58 1.95 -9.67
CA ALA A 218 22.74 0.90 -10.21
C ALA A 218 23.12 0.60 -11.67
N LEU A 219 22.84 -0.63 -12.12
CA LEU A 219 22.88 -0.96 -13.53
C LEU A 219 21.69 -0.31 -14.23
N VAL A 220 21.92 0.48 -15.27
CA VAL A 220 20.86 1.14 -16.06
C VAL A 220 20.87 0.57 -17.48
N ALA A 221 19.75 0.00 -17.90
CA ALA A 221 19.52 -0.39 -19.31
C ALA A 221 18.02 -0.64 -19.55
N ALA A 222 17.63 -0.67 -20.83
CA ALA A 222 16.25 -0.94 -21.24
C ALA A 222 15.21 -0.07 -20.49
N ASN A 223 15.56 1.20 -20.24
CA ASN A 223 14.75 2.16 -19.50
C ASN A 223 14.38 1.69 -18.08
N SER A 224 15.25 0.90 -17.46
CA SER A 224 15.11 0.43 -16.09
C SER A 224 16.44 0.54 -15.37
N PHE A 225 16.41 0.46 -14.04
CA PHE A 225 17.60 0.31 -13.23
C PHE A 225 17.46 -0.85 -12.23
N LEU A 226 18.60 -1.48 -11.91
CA LEU A 226 18.69 -2.55 -10.92
C LEU A 226 19.97 -2.39 -10.10
N HIS A 227 19.82 -2.31 -8.79
CA HIS A 227 20.91 -2.40 -7.83
C HIS A 227 20.72 -3.65 -6.97
N ILE A 228 21.81 -4.41 -6.78
CA ILE A 228 21.89 -5.54 -5.86
C ILE A 228 23.00 -5.24 -4.86
N ALA A 229 22.64 -5.14 -3.59
CA ALA A 229 23.58 -5.08 -2.50
C ALA A 229 23.84 -6.49 -2.01
N SER A 230 25.07 -6.97 -2.18
CA SER A 230 25.53 -8.24 -1.61
C SER A 230 25.86 -8.06 -0.15
N ASP A 231 25.42 -9.00 0.69
CA ASP A 231 25.70 -9.04 2.12
C ASP A 231 25.49 -7.71 2.87
N PRO A 232 24.36 -7.00 2.66
CA PRO A 232 24.17 -5.69 3.27
C PRO A 232 24.20 -5.82 4.81
N ALA A 233 24.72 -4.79 5.47
CA ALA A 233 24.68 -4.73 6.92
C ALA A 233 23.23 -4.78 7.41
N VAL A 234 23.00 -5.43 8.56
CA VAL A 234 21.66 -5.54 9.14
C VAL A 234 21.09 -4.14 9.37
N GLY A 235 19.91 -3.88 8.81
CA GLY A 235 19.25 -2.58 8.89
C GLY A 235 19.80 -1.49 7.96
N ALA A 236 20.80 -1.77 7.12
CA ALA A 236 21.23 -0.82 6.09
C ALA A 236 20.10 -0.56 5.10
N ARG A 237 19.81 0.71 4.81
CA ARG A 237 18.74 1.12 3.91
C ARG A 237 19.19 2.13 2.87
N VAL A 238 18.58 2.07 1.70
CA VAL A 238 18.62 3.17 0.73
C VAL A 238 17.76 4.32 1.28
N ARG A 239 18.40 5.47 1.41
CA ARG A 239 17.81 6.71 1.94
C ARG A 239 17.49 7.70 0.83
N GLU A 240 18.30 7.74 -0.22
CA GLU A 240 18.11 8.65 -1.34
C GLU A 240 18.45 7.99 -2.68
N ALA A 241 17.90 8.54 -3.76
CA ALA A 241 18.19 8.15 -5.13
C ALA A 241 18.36 9.39 -6.00
N PHE A 242 19.26 9.29 -6.96
CA PHE A 242 19.55 10.32 -7.96
C PHE A 242 19.63 9.67 -9.34
N ALA A 243 19.18 10.37 -10.36
CA ALA A 243 19.25 9.92 -11.75
C ALA A 243 19.94 11.01 -12.58
N THR A 244 20.87 10.59 -13.45
CA THR A 244 21.67 11.47 -14.29
C THR A 244 21.32 11.23 -15.76
N ASP A 245 21.00 12.30 -16.48
CA ASP A 245 20.67 12.25 -17.91
C ASP A 245 21.93 12.24 -18.81
N THR A 246 21.74 12.16 -20.13
CA THR A 246 22.83 12.22 -21.13
C THR A 246 23.60 13.55 -21.14
N GLU A 247 23.02 14.62 -20.57
CA GLU A 247 23.67 15.93 -20.44
C GLU A 247 24.51 16.02 -19.15
N GLY A 248 24.54 14.96 -18.34
CA GLY A 248 25.24 14.91 -17.07
C GLY A 248 24.50 15.61 -15.93
N ARG A 249 23.24 16.00 -16.11
CA ARG A 249 22.45 16.66 -15.06
C ARG A 249 21.89 15.61 -14.12
N SER A 250 22.28 15.70 -12.86
CA SER A 250 21.78 14.83 -11.79
C SER A 250 20.55 15.44 -11.12
N GLN A 251 19.47 14.67 -11.01
CA GLN A 251 18.24 15.07 -10.36
C GLN A 251 17.88 14.08 -9.26
N ARG A 252 17.36 14.59 -8.14
CA ARG A 252 16.87 13.76 -7.04
C ARG A 252 15.61 13.03 -7.49
N VAL A 253 15.55 11.74 -7.18
CA VAL A 253 14.41 10.87 -7.45
C VAL A 253 13.61 10.69 -6.15
N PRO A 254 12.29 10.93 -6.15
CA PRO A 254 11.44 10.63 -5.00
C PRO A 254 11.54 9.16 -4.62
N LEU A 255 11.86 8.90 -3.34
CA LEU A 255 11.99 7.56 -2.77
C LEU A 255 11.49 7.58 -1.32
N ALA A 256 10.77 6.52 -0.93
CA ALA A 256 10.45 6.22 0.45
C ALA A 256 11.28 5.01 0.90
N SER A 257 12.15 5.18 1.89
CA SER A 257 12.99 4.07 2.38
C SER A 257 12.16 2.85 2.75
N ALA A 258 12.68 1.65 2.46
CA ALA A 258 12.04 0.43 2.92
C ALA A 258 11.97 0.43 4.45
N PRO A 259 10.83 0.07 5.06
CA PRO A 259 10.77 -0.12 6.48
C PRO A 259 11.73 -1.24 6.91
N PHE A 260 12.41 -1.09 8.04
CA PHE A 260 13.09 -2.20 8.71
C PHE A 260 12.40 -2.53 10.02
N GLY A 261 11.82 -3.73 10.10
CA GLY A 261 10.98 -4.10 11.21
C GLY A 261 9.82 -3.13 11.42
N LEU A 262 9.35 -3.08 12.66
CA LEU A 262 8.30 -2.16 13.09
C LEU A 262 8.82 -0.75 13.40
N THR A 263 10.14 -0.56 13.44
CA THR A 263 10.77 0.59 14.12
C THR A 263 11.51 1.55 13.18
N ASP A 264 11.93 1.12 11.98
CA ASP A 264 12.62 1.96 10.99
C ASP A 264 11.69 2.27 9.81
N GLY A 265 10.59 2.99 10.04
CA GLY A 265 9.77 3.53 8.93
C GLY A 265 10.44 4.73 8.27
N SER A 266 10.16 5.01 6.98
CA SER A 266 10.68 6.19 6.27
C SER A 266 10.37 7.48 7.02
N ALA A 267 11.24 8.50 6.93
CA ALA A 267 10.93 9.83 7.44
C ALA A 267 9.58 10.31 6.88
N VAL A 268 8.70 10.82 7.76
CA VAL A 268 7.40 11.37 7.37
C VAL A 268 7.64 12.39 6.25
N SER A 269 6.99 12.18 5.11
CA SER A 269 6.93 13.17 4.06
C SER A 269 6.47 14.50 4.66
N ARG A 270 7.18 15.58 4.35
CA ARG A 270 6.83 16.92 4.82
C ARG A 270 5.63 17.41 4.02
N GLY A 271 4.50 17.60 4.68
CA GLY A 271 3.30 18.16 4.06
C GLY A 271 2.05 17.92 4.88
N GLU A 272 0.94 18.49 4.42
CA GLU A 272 -0.39 18.23 4.94
C GLU A 272 -1.23 17.62 3.84
N ALA A 273 -2.07 16.64 4.19
CA ALA A 273 -3.04 16.12 3.25
C ALA A 273 -4.00 17.25 2.84
N GLN A 274 -4.18 17.44 1.55
CA GLN A 274 -5.02 18.49 0.98
C GLN A 274 -6.50 18.09 0.96
N GLY A 275 -7.37 18.96 0.45
CA GLY A 275 -8.81 18.68 0.28
C GLY A 275 -9.70 19.03 1.48
N PRO A 276 -11.01 18.73 1.41
CA PRO A 276 -11.97 19.07 2.45
C PRO A 276 -11.56 18.58 3.84
N THR A 277 -11.75 19.41 4.86
CA THR A 277 -11.41 19.10 6.26
C THR A 277 -12.63 18.95 7.17
N ARG A 278 -13.84 19.10 6.62
CA ARG A 278 -15.10 19.03 7.35
C ARG A 278 -16.10 18.15 6.65
N VAL A 279 -16.80 17.34 7.44
CA VAL A 279 -17.97 16.59 6.98
C VAL A 279 -19.15 17.55 6.86
N GLU A 280 -19.78 17.57 5.69
CA GLU A 280 -20.91 18.45 5.38
C GLU A 280 -22.26 17.78 5.72
N ARG A 281 -22.31 16.45 5.64
CA ARG A 281 -23.47 15.65 6.05
C ARG A 281 -23.02 14.45 6.87
N HIS A 282 -23.59 14.33 8.06
CA HIS A 282 -23.39 13.14 8.88
C HIS A 282 -24.37 12.05 8.44
N VAL A 283 -23.84 10.85 8.21
CA VAL A 283 -24.62 9.65 7.91
C VAL A 283 -24.63 8.77 9.17
N GLU A 284 -25.79 8.19 9.50
CA GLU A 284 -25.96 7.25 10.60
C GLU A 284 -26.22 5.86 10.01
N GLY A 285 -25.38 4.90 10.40
CA GLY A 285 -25.39 3.56 9.85
C GLY A 285 -24.93 3.49 8.38
N GLY A 286 -25.31 2.40 7.73
CA GLY A 286 -24.96 2.11 6.34
C GLY A 286 -25.18 0.62 6.08
N GLN A 287 -25.42 0.28 4.82
CA GLN A 287 -25.45 -1.10 4.38
C GLN A 287 -24.87 -1.20 2.97
N ILE A 288 -24.58 -2.43 2.56
CA ILE A 288 -24.36 -2.80 1.17
C ILE A 288 -25.60 -3.59 0.74
N GLY A 289 -26.60 -2.89 0.22
CA GLY A 289 -27.94 -3.43 0.06
C GLY A 289 -27.99 -4.65 -0.86
N TRP A 290 -27.21 -4.62 -1.95
CA TRP A 290 -27.13 -5.74 -2.88
C TRP A 290 -26.52 -6.99 -2.21
N LEU A 291 -25.53 -6.81 -1.34
CA LEU A 291 -24.86 -7.91 -0.63
C LEU A 291 -25.80 -8.54 0.39
N VAL A 292 -26.51 -7.72 1.18
CA VAL A 292 -27.52 -8.17 2.15
C VAL A 292 -28.65 -8.92 1.45
N ARG A 293 -29.10 -8.44 0.28
CA ARG A 293 -30.11 -9.11 -0.57
C ARG A 293 -29.55 -10.27 -1.39
N ARG A 294 -28.23 -10.55 -1.32
CA ARG A 294 -27.54 -11.61 -2.03
C ARG A 294 -27.65 -11.53 -3.56
N GLU A 295 -27.67 -10.31 -4.09
CA GLU A 295 -27.71 -10.05 -5.52
C GLU A 295 -26.39 -10.45 -6.20
N PRO A 296 -26.42 -11.05 -7.41
CA PRO A 296 -25.23 -11.54 -8.09
C PRO A 296 -24.44 -10.42 -8.78
N ARG A 297 -23.72 -9.61 -7.98
CA ARG A 297 -22.73 -8.63 -8.46
C ARG A 297 -21.34 -9.25 -8.58
N GLY A 298 -20.58 -8.93 -9.62
CA GLY A 298 -19.27 -9.52 -9.91
C GLY A 298 -19.27 -11.06 -10.01
N GLU A 299 -18.11 -11.66 -9.72
CA GLU A 299 -17.90 -13.11 -9.78
C GLU A 299 -18.22 -13.79 -8.44
N PRO A 300 -18.71 -15.04 -8.43
CA PRO A 300 -18.82 -15.80 -7.19
C PRO A 300 -17.43 -16.01 -6.55
N LEU A 301 -17.37 -15.95 -5.21
CA LEU A 301 -16.11 -16.15 -4.48
C LEU A 301 -15.44 -17.52 -4.75
N GLY A 302 -16.19 -18.52 -5.21
CA GLY A 302 -15.64 -19.85 -5.53
C GLY A 302 -14.87 -20.49 -4.37
N ASP A 303 -13.83 -21.25 -4.67
CA ASP A 303 -12.94 -21.86 -3.66
C ASP A 303 -12.09 -20.82 -2.88
N ALA A 304 -12.25 -19.51 -3.14
CA ALA A 304 -11.55 -18.47 -2.35
C ALA A 304 -12.10 -18.43 -0.93
N ALA A 305 -13.22 -19.12 -0.69
CA ALA A 305 -13.72 -19.47 0.63
C ALA A 305 -12.68 -20.17 1.52
N THR A 306 -11.62 -20.76 0.96
CA THR A 306 -10.48 -21.25 1.75
C THR A 306 -9.70 -20.15 2.49
N LEU A 307 -9.91 -18.87 2.15
CA LEU A 307 -9.37 -17.74 2.90
C LEU A 307 -10.05 -17.57 4.28
N THR A 308 -11.28 -18.07 4.43
CA THR A 308 -12.04 -18.00 5.68
C THR A 308 -12.19 -19.39 6.31
N ARG A 309 -11.08 -20.09 6.60
CA ARG A 309 -11.14 -21.42 7.26
C ARG A 309 -11.88 -21.40 8.60
N VAL A 310 -11.98 -20.23 9.23
CA VAL A 310 -12.66 -19.99 10.51
C VAL A 310 -14.13 -19.57 10.37
N HIS A 311 -14.62 -19.31 9.15
CA HIS A 311 -15.98 -18.82 8.95
C HIS A 311 -16.70 -19.56 7.83
N ARG A 312 -17.97 -19.86 8.09
CA ARG A 312 -18.85 -20.40 7.06
C ARG A 312 -19.33 -19.26 6.16
N VAL A 313 -18.87 -19.25 4.91
CA VAL A 313 -19.33 -18.30 3.90
C VAL A 313 -20.79 -18.58 3.55
N VAL A 314 -21.65 -17.59 3.76
CA VAL A 314 -23.08 -17.63 3.39
C VAL A 314 -23.26 -17.11 1.97
N PHE A 315 -22.57 -16.02 1.64
CA PHE A 315 -22.64 -15.38 0.34
C PHE A 315 -21.36 -14.57 0.13
N GLY A 316 -20.72 -14.67 -1.04
CA GLY A 316 -19.50 -13.90 -1.30
C GLY A 316 -19.28 -13.65 -2.78
N ARG A 317 -18.68 -12.49 -3.07
CA ARG A 317 -18.39 -12.00 -4.41
C ARG A 317 -16.97 -11.47 -4.52
N VAL A 318 -16.42 -11.59 -5.72
CA VAL A 318 -15.19 -10.95 -6.15
C VAL A 318 -15.55 -9.86 -7.15
N ILE A 319 -15.12 -8.65 -6.84
CA ILE A 319 -15.37 -7.44 -7.60
C ILE A 319 -14.02 -6.90 -8.07
N GLN A 320 -13.96 -6.33 -9.26
CA GLN A 320 -12.79 -5.63 -9.77
C GLN A 320 -13.10 -4.12 -9.80
N PRO A 321 -12.66 -3.34 -8.79
CA PRO A 321 -13.05 -1.93 -8.66
C PRO A 321 -12.63 -1.05 -9.83
N ASP A 322 -11.48 -1.36 -10.43
CA ASP A 322 -10.99 -0.72 -11.64
C ASP A 322 -10.84 -1.79 -12.73
N PRO A 323 -11.62 -1.75 -13.82
CA PRO A 323 -11.52 -2.72 -14.90
C PRO A 323 -10.14 -2.73 -15.59
N LYS A 324 -9.28 -1.73 -15.32
CA LYS A 324 -7.91 -1.64 -15.83
C LYS A 324 -6.85 -2.01 -14.80
N SER A 325 -7.23 -2.38 -13.58
CA SER A 325 -6.34 -2.93 -12.57
C SER A 325 -6.48 -4.44 -12.53
N PHE A 326 -5.39 -5.15 -12.25
CA PHE A 326 -5.45 -6.59 -11.96
C PHE A 326 -5.90 -6.89 -10.53
N VAL A 327 -6.00 -5.86 -9.67
CA VAL A 327 -6.40 -6.05 -8.28
C VAL A 327 -7.90 -6.25 -8.20
N ARG A 328 -8.28 -7.34 -7.54
CA ARG A 328 -9.67 -7.67 -7.24
C ARG A 328 -9.90 -7.58 -5.74
N MET A 329 -11.12 -7.32 -5.34
CA MET A 329 -11.56 -7.23 -3.95
C MET A 329 -12.63 -8.26 -3.72
N PHE A 330 -12.66 -8.89 -2.56
CA PHE A 330 -13.80 -9.73 -2.18
C PHE A 330 -14.63 -9.09 -1.08
N LEU A 331 -15.92 -9.41 -1.10
CA LEU A 331 -16.87 -9.17 -0.01
C LEU A 331 -17.58 -10.49 0.30
N ALA A 332 -17.68 -10.83 1.58
CA ALA A 332 -18.35 -12.05 2.02
C ALA A 332 -19.19 -11.82 3.27
N LEU A 333 -20.45 -12.25 3.21
CA LEU A 333 -21.26 -12.50 4.39
C LEU A 333 -20.89 -13.87 4.94
N VAL A 334 -20.49 -13.89 6.20
CA VAL A 334 -20.08 -15.11 6.89
C VAL A 334 -20.86 -15.29 8.18
N HIS A 335 -21.01 -16.54 8.62
CA HIS A 335 -21.33 -16.85 10.00
C HIS A 335 -20.06 -17.26 10.71
N SER A 336 -19.78 -16.59 11.84
CA SER A 336 -18.71 -17.05 12.71
C SER A 336 -19.13 -18.35 13.38
N GLU A 337 -18.36 -19.42 13.17
CA GLU A 337 -18.51 -20.66 13.91
C GLU A 337 -17.70 -20.62 15.23
N GLU A 338 -16.97 -19.53 15.47
CA GLU A 338 -16.19 -19.35 16.69
C GLU A 338 -17.12 -19.16 17.89
N ARG A 339 -16.92 -19.96 18.94
CA ARG A 339 -17.67 -19.81 20.20
C ARG A 339 -17.17 -18.67 21.08
N ASN A 340 -15.91 -18.26 20.93
CA ASN A 340 -15.24 -17.32 21.83
C ASN A 340 -14.35 -16.25 21.11
N GLY A 341 -14.44 -16.12 19.79
CA GLY A 341 -13.72 -15.08 19.04
C GLY A 341 -14.40 -13.70 19.09
N PRO A 342 -13.77 -12.65 18.53
CA PRO A 342 -14.34 -11.29 18.53
C PRO A 342 -15.69 -11.19 17.79
N LEU A 343 -16.01 -12.17 16.94
CA LEU A 343 -17.29 -12.29 16.23
C LEU A 343 -18.23 -13.34 16.84
N ALA A 344 -17.83 -14.01 17.91
CA ALA A 344 -18.63 -15.07 18.52
C ALA A 344 -19.96 -14.54 19.07
N GLY A 345 -21.05 -15.19 18.66
CA GLY A 345 -22.40 -14.80 19.07
C GLY A 345 -22.89 -13.46 18.50
N GLN A 346 -22.13 -12.80 17.63
CA GLN A 346 -22.47 -11.47 17.08
C GLN A 346 -23.28 -11.53 15.78
N GLY A 347 -23.86 -12.68 15.45
CA GLY A 347 -24.66 -12.86 14.23
C GLY A 347 -23.80 -12.88 12.95
N PRO A 348 -24.35 -12.52 11.79
CA PRO A 348 -23.61 -12.48 10.53
C PRO A 348 -22.53 -11.39 10.56
N ALA A 349 -21.38 -11.68 9.96
CA ALA A 349 -20.28 -10.75 9.79
C ALA A 349 -20.04 -10.46 8.32
N LEU A 350 -19.52 -9.26 8.04
CA LEU A 350 -19.00 -8.86 6.73
C LEU A 350 -17.48 -8.97 6.75
N CYS A 351 -16.95 -9.82 5.87
CA CYS A 351 -15.52 -9.95 5.60
C CYS A 351 -15.18 -9.32 4.25
N TYR A 352 -13.99 -8.73 4.16
CA TYR A 352 -13.50 -8.08 2.94
C TYR A 352 -11.98 -8.16 2.85
N GLY A 353 -11.43 -8.08 1.64
CA GLY A 353 -9.99 -8.01 1.43
C GLY A 353 -9.59 -7.89 -0.03
N ALA A 354 -8.35 -7.46 -0.28
CA ALA A 354 -7.78 -7.41 -1.62
C ALA A 354 -7.16 -8.76 -2.01
N LEU A 355 -7.45 -9.21 -3.22
CA LEU A 355 -6.85 -10.36 -3.88
C LEU A 355 -5.71 -9.87 -4.79
N ARG A 356 -4.47 -9.93 -4.28
CA ARG A 356 -3.25 -9.56 -5.01
C ARG A 356 -2.06 -10.45 -4.63
N PRO A 357 -1.04 -10.60 -5.49
CA PRO A 357 0.06 -11.53 -5.23
C PRO A 357 0.81 -11.17 -3.94
N GLY A 358 1.04 -12.17 -3.09
CA GLY A 358 1.83 -12.04 -1.86
C GLY A 358 1.20 -11.25 -0.71
N VAL A 359 -0.07 -10.81 -0.82
CA VAL A 359 -0.79 -10.17 0.29
C VAL A 359 -1.95 -11.04 0.72
N ARG A 360 -1.95 -11.41 2.01
CA ARG A 360 -3.07 -12.07 2.69
C ARG A 360 -3.53 -11.15 3.81
N GLY A 361 -4.39 -10.20 3.47
CA GLY A 361 -5.01 -9.29 4.43
C GLY A 361 -6.51 -9.26 4.18
N TYR A 362 -7.29 -9.61 5.19
CA TYR A 362 -8.72 -9.41 5.19
C TYR A 362 -9.18 -8.94 6.56
N GLY A 363 -10.26 -8.16 6.59
CA GLY A 363 -10.92 -7.75 7.81
C GLY A 363 -12.30 -8.36 7.88
N CYS A 364 -12.77 -8.67 9.09
CA CYS A 364 -14.15 -9.06 9.33
C CYS A 364 -14.72 -8.24 10.49
N ALA A 365 -15.96 -7.80 10.38
CA ALA A 365 -16.67 -7.12 11.45
C ALA A 365 -18.16 -7.49 11.44
N PRO A 366 -18.88 -7.40 12.58
CA PRO A 366 -20.31 -7.69 12.65
C PRO A 366 -21.08 -6.85 11.64
N LEU A 367 -21.99 -7.49 10.91
CA LEU A 367 -22.69 -6.86 9.78
C LEU A 367 -23.56 -5.67 10.24
N ASP A 368 -24.22 -5.80 11.38
CA ASP A 368 -25.12 -4.80 11.94
C ASP A 368 -24.39 -3.54 12.44
N ARG A 369 -23.10 -3.67 12.76
CA ARG A 369 -22.26 -2.58 13.27
C ARG A 369 -21.19 -2.11 12.30
N PHE A 370 -21.13 -2.70 11.10
CA PHE A 370 -20.02 -2.49 10.18
C PHE A 370 -19.82 -1.01 9.84
N PHE A 371 -20.90 -0.28 9.55
CA PHE A 371 -20.87 1.15 9.20
C PHE A 371 -21.32 2.09 10.34
N ASP A 372 -21.33 1.62 11.59
CA ASP A 372 -21.70 2.46 12.72
C ASP A 372 -20.65 3.55 13.00
N ARG A 373 -21.09 4.65 13.62
CA ARG A 373 -20.23 5.79 13.97
C ARG A 373 -19.07 5.42 14.91
N GLY A 374 -19.27 4.44 15.78
CA GLY A 374 -18.22 3.90 16.66
C GLY A 374 -17.25 2.93 15.96
N GLY A 375 -17.59 2.51 14.73
CA GLY A 375 -16.73 1.72 13.86
C GLY A 375 -16.09 2.59 12.79
N VAL A 376 -16.59 2.51 11.56
CA VAL A 376 -15.94 3.09 10.37
C VAL A 376 -16.77 4.17 9.69
N GLY A 377 -17.97 4.51 10.18
CA GLY A 377 -18.91 5.40 9.46
C GLY A 377 -19.28 4.85 8.08
N PRO A 378 -19.68 5.67 7.08
CA PRO A 378 -20.15 5.17 5.78
C PRO A 378 -19.01 4.66 4.86
N LEU A 379 -17.75 4.73 5.31
CA LEU A 379 -16.56 4.38 4.53
C LEU A 379 -15.48 3.76 5.43
N LEU A 380 -15.21 2.48 5.21
CA LEU A 380 -14.05 1.79 5.75
C LEU A 380 -12.88 1.93 4.77
N VAL A 381 -11.74 2.36 5.29
CA VAL A 381 -10.51 2.52 4.51
C VAL A 381 -9.36 1.85 5.25
N THR A 382 -8.61 1.03 4.54
CA THR A 382 -7.34 0.46 4.97
C THR A 382 -6.22 0.99 4.09
N VAL A 383 -5.07 1.22 4.71
CA VAL A 383 -3.82 1.54 4.01
C VAL A 383 -2.84 0.42 4.32
N GLY A 384 -2.19 -0.10 3.29
CA GLY A 384 -1.26 -1.22 3.41
C GLY A 384 -0.05 -1.05 2.50
N SER A 385 1.12 -1.27 3.08
CA SER A 385 2.42 -1.31 2.40
C SER A 385 3.04 -2.71 2.54
N ARG A 386 3.88 -3.12 1.60
CA ARG A 386 4.66 -4.35 1.72
C ARG A 386 6.15 -4.05 1.64
N GLY A 387 6.83 -4.12 2.79
CA GLY A 387 8.29 -4.00 2.87
C GLY A 387 8.82 -2.87 1.98
N GLY A 388 9.71 -3.24 1.06
CA GLY A 388 10.37 -2.34 0.12
C GLY A 388 9.50 -1.63 -0.92
N ASP A 389 8.22 -1.97 -1.06
CA ASP A 389 7.35 -1.38 -2.08
C ASP A 389 7.30 0.15 -1.91
N GLN A 390 7.36 0.84 -3.04
CA GLN A 390 7.22 2.31 -3.10
C GLN A 390 5.76 2.75 -3.23
N TYR A 391 4.85 1.78 -3.38
CA TYR A 391 3.43 1.99 -3.54
C TYR A 391 2.65 1.25 -2.48
N SER A 392 1.64 1.93 -2.00
CA SER A 392 0.78 1.47 -0.94
C SER A 392 -0.63 1.39 -1.45
N SER A 393 -1.33 0.35 -1.06
CA SER A 393 -2.75 0.24 -1.36
C SER A 393 -3.54 1.10 -0.41
N VAL A 394 -4.37 1.97 -0.97
CA VAL A 394 -5.53 2.51 -0.27
C VAL A 394 -6.74 1.74 -0.79
N GLU A 395 -7.35 0.95 0.07
CA GLU A 395 -8.43 0.04 -0.30
C GLU A 395 -9.51 0.01 0.78
N GLY A 396 -10.67 -0.55 0.47
CA GLY A 396 -11.72 -0.66 1.47
C GLY A 396 -13.11 -0.86 0.91
N VAL A 397 -14.09 -0.53 1.76
CA VAL A 397 -15.50 -0.82 1.55
C VAL A 397 -16.33 0.42 1.88
N ALA A 398 -17.30 0.71 1.02
CA ALA A 398 -18.19 1.86 1.14
C ALA A 398 -19.65 1.41 1.33
N SER A 399 -20.44 2.15 2.09
CA SER A 399 -21.88 1.93 2.16
C SER A 399 -22.59 2.46 0.91
N ASP A 400 -23.85 2.08 0.69
CA ASP A 400 -24.71 2.57 -0.40
C ASP A 400 -24.91 4.10 -0.40
N PHE A 401 -24.50 4.80 0.66
CA PHE A 401 -24.56 6.26 0.72
C PHE A 401 -23.41 6.96 -0.02
N VAL A 402 -22.33 6.24 -0.33
CA VAL A 402 -21.16 6.79 -1.02
C VAL A 402 -21.37 6.67 -2.52
N ASP A 403 -21.37 7.82 -3.20
CA ASP A 403 -21.48 7.93 -4.66
C ASP A 403 -20.10 7.95 -5.32
N ARG A 404 -19.15 8.68 -4.72
CA ARG A 404 -17.76 8.71 -5.19
C ARG A 404 -16.77 8.89 -4.07
N ILE A 405 -15.52 8.51 -4.35
CA ILE A 405 -14.38 8.69 -3.45
C ILE A 405 -13.29 9.45 -4.20
N GLU A 406 -12.69 10.42 -3.52
CA GLU A 406 -11.48 11.11 -4.00
C GLU A 406 -10.36 11.00 -2.97
N LEU A 407 -9.15 10.88 -3.49
CA LEU A 407 -7.90 10.99 -2.74
C LEU A 407 -7.27 12.35 -2.98
N PHE A 408 -6.84 12.98 -1.89
CA PHE A 408 -6.07 14.22 -1.90
C PHE A 408 -4.69 13.92 -1.30
N LEU A 409 -3.66 14.11 -2.12
CA LEU A 409 -2.28 13.78 -1.75
C LEU A 409 -1.57 15.00 -1.15
N ALA A 410 -0.47 14.78 -0.45
CA ALA A 410 0.35 15.87 0.12
C ALA A 410 0.93 16.80 -0.95
N THR A 411 1.09 16.28 -2.18
CA THR A 411 1.54 17.04 -3.36
C THR A 411 0.48 17.98 -3.92
N GLY A 412 -0.76 17.96 -3.40
CA GLY A 412 -1.90 18.70 -3.96
C GLY A 412 -2.61 17.99 -5.11
N GLU A 413 -2.10 16.83 -5.54
CA GLU A 413 -2.76 16.00 -6.53
C GLU A 413 -4.12 15.49 -6.01
N ARG A 414 -5.10 15.49 -6.91
CA ARG A 414 -6.42 14.87 -6.70
C ARG A 414 -6.53 13.63 -7.56
N VAL A 415 -6.84 12.49 -6.94
CA VAL A 415 -6.98 11.20 -7.61
C VAL A 415 -8.42 10.71 -7.42
N ALA A 416 -9.14 10.54 -8.53
CA ALA A 416 -10.42 9.85 -8.52
C ALA A 416 -10.17 8.38 -8.15
N VAL A 417 -10.90 7.87 -7.16
CA VAL A 417 -10.74 6.50 -6.69
C VAL A 417 -11.80 5.62 -7.38
N PRO A 418 -11.39 4.58 -8.14
CA PRO A 418 -12.33 3.63 -8.73
C PRO A 418 -13.15 2.94 -7.62
N LEU A 419 -14.46 3.11 -7.67
CA LEU A 419 -15.43 2.53 -6.75
C LEU A 419 -16.45 1.76 -7.58
N GLU A 420 -16.53 0.44 -7.38
CA GLU A 420 -17.49 -0.44 -8.05
C GLU A 420 -18.09 -1.39 -7.01
N ASP A 421 -19.40 -1.58 -7.04
CA ASP A 421 -20.14 -2.48 -6.13
C ASP A 421 -19.64 -2.39 -4.67
N ASN A 422 -19.53 -1.15 -4.17
CA ASN A 422 -19.16 -0.82 -2.78
C ASN A 422 -17.72 -1.14 -2.37
N VAL A 423 -16.84 -1.52 -3.28
CA VAL A 423 -15.40 -1.70 -2.99
C VAL A 423 -14.54 -0.77 -3.83
N PHE A 424 -13.38 -0.41 -3.29
CA PHE A 424 -12.42 0.42 -3.99
C PHE A 424 -10.99 -0.02 -3.71
N PHE A 425 -10.11 0.28 -4.66
CA PHE A 425 -8.67 0.07 -4.57
C PHE A 425 -7.95 1.13 -5.39
N VAL A 426 -6.89 1.71 -4.83
CA VAL A 426 -6.01 2.62 -5.56
C VAL A 426 -4.59 2.56 -4.97
N PRO A 427 -3.55 2.31 -5.79
CA PRO A 427 -2.19 2.40 -5.34
C PRO A 427 -1.78 3.87 -5.20
N VAL A 428 -1.01 4.21 -4.18
CA VAL A 428 -0.48 5.56 -3.94
C VAL A 428 1.00 5.46 -3.63
N ALA A 429 1.82 6.27 -4.29
CA ALA A 429 3.23 6.35 -3.97
C ALA A 429 3.44 6.80 -2.52
N ARG A 430 4.26 6.08 -1.76
CA ARG A 430 4.59 6.36 -0.35
C ARG A 430 5.15 7.76 -0.12
N THR A 431 5.82 8.30 -1.13
CA THR A 431 6.37 9.67 -1.15
C THR A 431 5.30 10.76 -1.22
N LYS A 432 4.04 10.42 -1.57
CA LYS A 432 2.92 11.36 -1.70
C LYS A 432 2.02 11.42 -0.45
N PHE A 433 2.35 10.67 0.60
CA PHE A 433 1.70 10.80 1.91
C PHE A 433 2.11 12.11 2.60
N PRO A 434 1.36 12.63 3.59
CA PRO A 434 0.03 12.18 4.03
C PRO A 434 -1.04 12.25 2.94
N VAL A 435 -2.05 11.39 3.02
CA VAL A 435 -3.20 11.38 2.10
C VAL A 435 -4.52 11.54 2.83
N ARG A 436 -5.50 12.16 2.17
CA ARG A 436 -6.87 12.26 2.66
C ARG A 436 -7.83 11.60 1.69
N VAL A 437 -8.59 10.64 2.20
CA VAL A 437 -9.66 9.93 1.49
C VAL A 437 -10.97 10.60 1.86
N VAL A 438 -11.72 11.05 0.87
CA VAL A 438 -12.97 11.77 1.03
C VAL A 438 -14.07 11.05 0.27
N ALA A 439 -15.13 10.66 0.98
CA ALA A 439 -16.33 10.09 0.39
C ALA A 439 -17.40 11.17 0.22
N TYR A 440 -18.03 11.19 -0.94
CA TYR A 440 -19.11 12.09 -1.29
C TYR A 440 -20.41 11.31 -1.50
N ASP A 441 -21.54 11.92 -1.16
CA ASP A 441 -22.86 11.41 -1.55
C ASP A 441 -23.26 11.89 -2.96
N GLN A 442 -24.42 11.43 -3.45
CA GLN A 442 -24.95 11.77 -4.77
C GLN A 442 -25.19 13.28 -4.99
N ALA A 443 -25.38 14.04 -3.90
CA ALA A 443 -25.50 15.50 -3.98
C ALA A 443 -24.13 16.22 -3.99
N GLY A 444 -23.04 15.45 -4.01
CA GLY A 444 -21.68 15.95 -3.97
C GLY A 444 -21.23 16.45 -2.59
N ARG A 445 -21.96 16.12 -1.52
CA ARG A 445 -21.61 16.55 -0.15
C ARG A 445 -20.61 15.61 0.48
N VAL A 446 -19.69 16.14 1.26
CA VAL A 446 -18.71 15.34 2.01
C VAL A 446 -19.41 14.59 3.16
N ILE A 447 -19.37 13.26 3.13
CA ILE A 447 -19.99 12.39 4.15
C ILE A 447 -18.99 11.59 5.00
N SER A 448 -17.75 11.46 4.54
CA SER A 448 -16.67 10.87 5.33
C SER A 448 -15.32 11.42 4.92
N ILE A 449 -14.44 11.61 5.90
CA ILE A 449 -13.05 12.01 5.73
C ILE A 449 -12.18 11.07 6.55
N ARG A 450 -11.14 10.52 5.93
CA ARG A 450 -10.07 9.76 6.61
C ARG A 450 -8.73 10.33 6.15
N THR A 451 -7.86 10.69 7.10
CA THR A 451 -6.52 11.21 6.79
C THR A 451 -5.50 10.23 7.32
N PHE A 452 -4.53 9.87 6.49
CA PHE A 452 -3.44 8.96 6.80
C PHE A 452 -2.13 9.76 6.71
N GLY A 453 -1.45 9.91 7.85
CA GLY A 453 -0.31 10.81 8.05
C GLY A 453 0.99 10.28 7.43
N ASP A 454 1.41 9.14 7.94
CA ASP A 454 2.32 8.23 7.28
C ASP A 454 1.62 6.87 7.17
N GLU A 455 2.15 5.97 6.34
CA GLU A 455 1.70 4.57 6.30
C GLU A 455 1.77 3.90 7.67
N SER A 456 2.71 4.36 8.50
CA SER A 456 3.31 3.64 9.62
C SER A 456 2.77 4.00 11.00
N GLY A 457 1.99 5.07 11.14
CA GLY A 457 1.69 5.67 12.44
C GLY A 457 2.94 6.28 13.11
N PRO A 458 2.88 6.58 14.42
CA PRO A 458 4.09 6.88 15.18
C PRO A 458 5.17 5.82 14.95
N ARG A 459 6.44 6.21 15.02
CA ARG A 459 7.58 5.29 14.81
C ARG A 459 8.49 5.29 16.01
N ALA A 460 9.25 4.23 16.18
CA ALA A 460 10.25 4.18 17.24
C ALA A 460 11.34 5.22 16.97
N VAL A 461 11.81 5.91 18.01
CA VAL A 461 12.95 6.82 17.87
C VAL A 461 14.19 5.97 17.54
N PRO A 462 14.88 6.21 16.40
CA PRO A 462 16.01 5.38 15.99
C PRO A 462 17.09 5.27 17.07
N GLY A 463 17.62 4.07 17.27
CA GLY A 463 18.67 3.79 18.25
C GLY A 463 18.24 3.90 19.73
N LYS A 464 16.94 4.05 20.01
CA LYS A 464 16.39 4.09 21.39
C LYS A 464 15.64 2.82 21.80
N GLU A 465 15.62 1.81 20.94
CA GLU A 465 15.08 0.50 21.28
C GLU A 465 15.93 -0.16 22.38
N ARG A 466 15.25 -0.73 23.38
CA ARG A 466 15.87 -1.50 24.46
C ARG A 466 15.03 -2.73 24.78
N ILE A 467 15.67 -3.77 25.30
CA ILE A 467 14.96 -4.92 25.85
C ILE A 467 14.31 -4.50 27.17
N ALA A 468 12.99 -4.71 27.27
CA ALA A 468 12.21 -4.46 28.47
C ALA A 468 11.95 -5.74 29.26
N LEU A 469 11.71 -6.85 28.56
CA LEU A 469 11.41 -8.14 29.16
C LEU A 469 11.93 -9.27 28.27
N GLU A 470 12.46 -10.32 28.88
CA GLU A 470 12.86 -11.56 28.22
C GLU A 470 12.27 -12.73 29.00
N VAL A 471 11.57 -13.62 28.30
CA VAL A 471 10.79 -14.71 28.90
C VAL A 471 11.15 -16.01 28.19
N GLU A 472 11.71 -16.94 28.95
CA GLU A 472 12.05 -18.28 28.46
C GLU A 472 10.88 -19.24 28.65
N GLY A 473 10.45 -19.85 27.54
CA GLY A 473 9.61 -21.04 27.53
C GLY A 473 10.45 -22.32 27.53
N ARG A 474 9.81 -23.46 27.29
CA ARG A 474 10.49 -24.78 27.26
C ARG A 474 11.32 -24.95 25.99
N ASN A 475 10.85 -24.44 24.86
CA ASN A 475 11.42 -24.63 23.52
C ASN A 475 11.60 -23.31 22.76
N ALA A 476 11.06 -22.21 23.27
CA ALA A 476 11.17 -20.90 22.67
C ALA A 476 11.40 -19.80 23.70
N THR A 477 11.95 -18.68 23.27
CA THR A 477 12.15 -17.47 24.09
C THR A 477 11.43 -16.31 23.44
N ALA A 478 10.73 -15.50 24.23
CA ALA A 478 10.10 -14.25 23.82
C ALA A 478 10.88 -13.05 24.37
N VAL A 479 11.17 -12.06 23.53
CA VAL A 479 11.88 -10.83 23.91
C VAL A 479 11.02 -9.63 23.56
N LEU A 480 10.57 -8.90 24.58
CA LEU A 480 9.93 -7.59 24.45
C LEU A 480 10.99 -6.51 24.36
N ARG A 481 10.91 -5.74 23.29
CA ARG A 481 11.65 -4.49 23.12
C ARG A 481 10.68 -3.32 23.11
N VAL A 482 11.13 -2.21 23.68
CA VAL A 482 10.37 -0.95 23.71
C VAL A 482 11.26 0.21 23.29
N ALA A 483 10.64 1.23 22.73
CA ALA A 483 11.27 2.49 22.36
C ALA A 483 10.26 3.64 22.53
N PRO A 484 10.72 4.86 22.84
CA PRO A 484 9.88 6.04 22.68
C PRO A 484 9.40 6.16 21.23
N SER A 485 8.18 6.63 21.00
CA SER A 485 7.71 6.94 19.64
C SER A 485 7.99 8.40 19.25
N THR A 486 7.97 8.69 17.96
CA THR A 486 8.21 10.03 17.39
C THR A 486 7.17 11.08 17.78
N ASP A 487 5.98 10.67 18.21
CA ASP A 487 4.91 11.56 18.71
C ASP A 487 4.88 11.66 20.25
N GLY A 488 5.88 11.06 20.91
CA GLY A 488 6.01 11.05 22.37
C GLY A 488 5.15 10.00 23.09
N GLY A 489 4.59 9.04 22.37
CA GLY A 489 4.04 7.78 22.89
C GLY A 489 5.12 6.69 23.04
N ARG A 490 4.71 5.43 22.82
CA ARG A 490 5.60 4.24 22.93
C ARG A 490 5.47 3.35 21.70
N CYS A 491 6.57 2.71 21.34
CA CYS A 491 6.62 1.61 20.40
C CYS A 491 7.09 0.36 21.13
N TRP A 492 6.59 -0.79 20.69
CA TRP A 492 6.95 -2.08 21.25
C TRP A 492 7.05 -3.14 20.16
N ARG A 493 7.86 -4.17 20.42
CA ARG A 493 8.04 -5.34 19.58
C ARG A 493 8.27 -6.55 20.46
N ILE A 494 7.57 -7.65 20.22
CA ILE A 494 7.82 -8.95 20.83
C ILE A 494 8.35 -9.87 19.75
N SER A 495 9.51 -10.44 19.99
CA SER A 495 10.17 -11.34 19.05
C SER A 495 10.37 -12.72 19.68
N TYR A 496 10.17 -13.77 18.90
CA TYR A 496 10.26 -15.15 19.35
C TYR A 496 11.48 -15.84 18.74
N SER A 497 12.10 -16.77 19.47
CA SER A 497 13.24 -17.56 18.96
C SER A 497 12.87 -18.42 17.75
N THR A 498 11.58 -18.63 17.50
CA THR A 498 11.06 -19.33 16.31
C THR A 498 10.87 -18.41 15.09
N GLY A 499 11.24 -17.14 15.21
CA GLY A 499 11.20 -16.16 14.11
C GLY A 499 9.87 -15.43 13.93
N SER A 500 8.82 -15.77 14.69
CA SER A 500 7.60 -14.95 14.75
C SER A 500 7.89 -13.64 15.47
N GLU A 501 7.18 -12.58 15.09
CA GLU A 501 7.26 -11.27 15.73
C GLU A 501 5.88 -10.60 15.72
N GLY A 502 5.63 -9.78 16.75
CA GLY A 502 4.48 -8.87 16.83
C GLY A 502 4.93 -7.51 17.34
N GLY A 503 4.11 -6.48 17.15
CA GLY A 503 4.36 -5.17 17.73
C GLY A 503 3.61 -4.03 17.10
N GLY A 504 3.87 -2.82 17.59
CA GLY A 504 3.18 -1.63 17.16
C GLY A 504 3.67 -0.36 17.84
N CYS A 505 3.20 0.76 17.31
CA CYS A 505 3.49 2.10 17.79
C CYS A 505 2.18 2.87 17.96
N PRO A 506 1.41 2.62 19.03
CA PRO A 506 0.19 3.38 19.27
C PRO A 506 0.48 4.88 19.41
N PRO A 507 -0.39 5.77 18.87
CA PRO A 507 -0.22 7.20 19.05
C PRO A 507 -0.31 7.59 20.52
N LYS A 508 0.35 8.69 20.90
CA LYS A 508 0.36 9.19 22.28
C LYS A 508 -1.06 9.41 22.85
N SER A 509 -2.02 9.74 21.99
CA SER A 509 -3.42 9.92 22.36
C SER A 509 -4.19 8.61 22.50
N TYR A 510 -3.64 7.48 22.06
CA TYR A 510 -4.26 6.17 22.19
C TYR A 510 -4.40 5.82 23.66
N ARG A 511 -5.63 5.47 24.05
CA ARG A 511 -5.94 5.02 25.41
C ARG A 511 -6.09 3.51 25.54
N GLY A 512 -6.16 2.80 24.41
CA GLY A 512 -6.32 1.34 24.35
C GLY A 512 -7.52 0.77 25.10
N PRO A 513 -7.81 -0.53 24.95
CA PRO A 513 -8.58 -1.25 25.94
C PRO A 513 -7.79 -1.31 27.26
N VAL A 514 -8.47 -1.47 28.40
CA VAL A 514 -7.81 -1.72 29.70
C VAL A 514 -6.95 -2.99 29.66
N LEU A 515 -7.40 -3.98 28.89
CA LEU A 515 -6.78 -5.27 28.72
C LEU A 515 -6.95 -5.72 27.27
N ASP A 516 -5.83 -5.93 26.59
CA ASP A 516 -5.77 -6.73 25.38
C ASP A 516 -4.91 -7.97 25.64
N ALA A 517 -5.34 -9.11 25.13
CA ALA A 517 -4.63 -10.36 25.32
C ALA A 517 -4.72 -11.20 24.06
N VAL A 518 -3.61 -11.84 23.70
CA VAL A 518 -3.51 -12.78 22.58
C VAL A 518 -2.66 -13.99 22.98
N LEU A 519 -2.89 -15.12 22.32
CA LEU A 519 -2.05 -16.31 22.43
C LEU A 519 -1.20 -16.44 21.18
N GLN A 520 0.11 -16.48 21.35
CA GLN A 520 1.07 -16.54 20.26
C GLN A 520 1.85 -17.85 20.30
N PRO A 521 1.66 -18.75 19.33
CA PRO A 521 2.48 -19.95 19.21
C PRO A 521 3.90 -19.57 18.82
N ALA A 522 4.86 -20.24 19.45
CA ALA A 522 6.28 -20.15 19.13
C ALA A 522 6.89 -21.55 19.21
N GLY A 523 6.91 -22.23 18.07
CA GLY A 523 7.35 -23.63 17.97
C GLY A 523 6.45 -24.55 18.80
N ARG A 524 7.03 -25.16 19.85
CA ARG A 524 6.28 -26.03 20.75
C ARG A 524 5.60 -25.30 21.91
N ASP A 525 5.94 -24.05 22.16
CA ASP A 525 5.37 -23.27 23.26
C ASP A 525 4.22 -22.37 22.77
N VAL A 526 3.40 -21.91 23.71
CA VAL A 526 2.41 -20.85 23.48
C VAL A 526 2.69 -19.75 24.49
N PHE A 527 2.72 -18.49 24.06
CA PHE A 527 2.89 -17.36 24.95
C PHE A 527 1.56 -16.61 25.11
N VAL A 528 1.21 -16.24 26.35
CA VAL A 528 0.18 -15.24 26.60
C VAL A 528 0.86 -13.88 26.52
N GLU A 529 0.48 -13.10 25.52
CA GLU A 529 0.85 -11.70 25.42
C GLU A 529 -0.30 -10.86 25.94
N VAL A 530 0.00 -9.93 26.84
CA VAL A 530 -1.00 -9.05 27.45
C VAL A 530 -0.50 -7.61 27.36
N GLU A 531 -1.28 -6.75 26.69
CA GLU A 531 -1.11 -5.30 26.74
C GLU A 531 -2.14 -4.72 27.71
N VAL A 532 -1.68 -3.86 28.62
CA VAL A 532 -2.54 -3.21 29.62
C VAL A 532 -2.28 -1.71 29.67
N ARG A 533 -3.28 -0.99 30.20
CA ARG A 533 -3.14 0.43 30.54
C ARG A 533 -2.29 0.64 31.79
N ASP A 534 -1.71 1.82 31.92
CA ASP A 534 -0.79 2.19 33.01
C ASP A 534 -1.41 2.08 34.41
N GLU A 535 -2.73 2.10 34.54
CA GLU A 535 -3.42 1.89 35.82
C GLU A 535 -3.44 0.43 36.33
N VAL A 536 -3.10 -0.54 35.49
CA VAL A 536 -3.08 -1.97 35.84
C VAL A 536 -1.75 -2.33 36.51
N ASP A 537 -1.79 -2.81 37.74
CA ASP A 537 -0.61 -3.21 38.51
C ASP A 537 -0.37 -4.73 38.54
N LEU A 538 -1.38 -5.51 38.15
CA LEU A 538 -1.34 -6.96 38.16
C LEU A 538 -2.19 -7.59 37.05
N VAL A 539 -1.62 -8.58 36.38
CA VAL A 539 -2.31 -9.47 35.46
C VAL A 539 -2.41 -10.86 36.07
N VAL A 540 -3.60 -11.44 36.05
CA VAL A 540 -3.86 -12.83 36.46
C VAL A 540 -4.23 -13.65 35.24
N ILE A 541 -3.53 -14.77 35.04
CA ILE A 541 -3.75 -15.71 33.95
C ILE A 541 -4.28 -17.01 34.58
N GLU A 542 -5.53 -17.33 34.30
CA GLU A 542 -6.25 -18.49 34.82
C GLU A 542 -6.37 -19.54 33.71
N ARG A 543 -5.95 -20.77 33.98
CA ARG A 543 -6.21 -21.92 33.10
C ARG A 543 -7.09 -22.93 33.84
N PRO A 544 -8.11 -23.53 33.18
CA PRO A 544 -8.93 -24.54 33.83
C PRO A 544 -8.10 -25.69 34.41
N GLY A 545 -8.22 -25.93 35.72
CA GLY A 545 -7.55 -27.03 36.41
C GLY A 545 -6.10 -26.77 36.83
N GLU A 546 -5.57 -25.58 36.61
CA GLU A 546 -4.23 -25.17 37.05
C GLU A 546 -4.31 -24.00 38.05
N ASP A 547 -3.22 -23.77 38.79
CA ASP A 547 -3.10 -22.60 39.66
C ASP A 547 -2.98 -21.31 38.85
N ASP A 548 -3.62 -20.23 39.33
CA ASP A 548 -3.55 -18.92 38.69
C ASP A 548 -2.12 -18.37 38.68
N VAL A 549 -1.67 -17.90 37.51
CA VAL A 549 -0.38 -17.22 37.38
C VAL A 549 -0.57 -15.72 37.55
N ARG A 550 0.27 -15.10 38.38
CA ARG A 550 0.26 -13.66 38.67
C ARG A 550 1.49 -12.99 38.07
N VAL A 551 1.28 -12.09 37.11
CA VAL A 551 2.35 -11.39 36.38
C VAL A 551 2.20 -9.89 36.57
N ARG A 552 3.29 -9.21 36.94
CA ARG A 552 3.32 -7.74 36.98
C ARG A 552 3.69 -7.21 35.59
N PRO A 553 2.89 -6.28 35.01
CA PRO A 553 3.24 -5.66 33.75
C PRO A 553 4.56 -4.89 33.83
N VAL A 554 5.37 -4.97 32.78
CA VAL A 554 6.58 -4.18 32.54
C VAL A 554 6.32 -3.31 31.32
N GLU A 555 6.42 -1.98 31.48
CA GLU A 555 6.13 -1.02 30.40
C GLU A 555 4.72 -1.16 29.80
N GLY A 556 3.75 -1.64 30.60
CA GLY A 556 2.38 -1.93 30.16
C GLY A 556 2.20 -3.28 29.45
N PHE A 557 3.18 -4.18 29.53
CA PHE A 557 3.11 -5.53 28.94
C PHE A 557 3.34 -6.63 29.97
N ALA A 558 2.59 -7.72 29.88
CA ALA A 558 2.89 -8.97 30.56
C ALA A 558 3.01 -10.10 29.54
N ILE A 559 4.08 -10.89 29.64
CA ILE A 559 4.33 -12.05 28.79
C ILE A 559 4.54 -13.27 29.68
N HIS A 560 3.83 -14.37 29.40
CA HIS A 560 3.99 -15.61 30.14
C HIS A 560 3.98 -16.84 29.22
N PRO A 561 4.94 -17.77 29.35
CA PRO A 561 4.94 -18.99 28.55
C PRO A 561 3.98 -20.01 29.16
N LEU A 562 3.10 -20.54 28.33
CA LEU A 562 2.24 -21.65 28.65
C LEU A 562 2.96 -22.94 28.29
N THR A 563 3.23 -23.75 29.30
CA THR A 563 3.68 -25.13 29.10
C THR A 563 2.45 -25.99 28.85
N THR A 564 2.24 -26.39 27.59
CA THR A 564 1.13 -27.29 27.21
C THR A 564 1.44 -28.00 25.89
N ASP A 565 1.08 -29.28 25.83
CA ASP A 565 1.07 -30.10 24.61
C ASP A 565 -0.36 -30.21 24.03
N ASP A 566 -1.32 -29.48 24.61
CA ASP A 566 -2.71 -29.47 24.16
C ASP A 566 -2.83 -28.85 22.78
N LYS A 567 -3.70 -29.45 21.95
CA LYS A 567 -4.06 -28.90 20.64
C LYS A 567 -4.90 -27.63 20.75
N GLU A 568 -5.64 -27.50 21.83
CA GLU A 568 -6.50 -26.35 22.10
C GLU A 568 -6.13 -25.78 23.46
N VAL A 569 -5.76 -24.50 23.48
CA VAL A 569 -5.36 -23.81 24.71
C VAL A 569 -6.37 -22.70 24.96
N PHE A 570 -6.96 -22.68 26.15
CA PHE A 570 -7.84 -21.62 26.61
C PHE A 570 -7.32 -21.03 27.92
N VAL A 571 -7.21 -19.71 27.97
CA VAL A 571 -6.89 -19.00 29.21
C VAL A 571 -7.85 -17.84 29.43
N THR A 572 -8.09 -17.51 30.68
CA THR A 572 -8.76 -16.30 31.10
C THR A 572 -7.72 -15.34 31.66
N VAL A 573 -7.69 -14.11 31.14
CA VAL A 573 -6.78 -13.06 31.60
C VAL A 573 -7.60 -11.98 32.31
N ARG A 574 -7.13 -11.55 33.47
CA ARG A 574 -7.74 -10.48 34.28
C ARG A 574 -6.71 -9.39 34.55
N ALA A 575 -7.12 -8.14 34.42
CA ALA A 575 -6.33 -6.97 34.74
C ALA A 575 -6.84 -6.36 36.05
N LEU A 576 -5.95 -6.16 37.03
CA LEU A 576 -6.29 -5.62 38.34
C LEU A 576 -5.50 -4.34 38.64
N ALA A 577 -6.07 -3.50 39.51
CA ALA A 577 -5.43 -2.33 40.08
C ALA A 577 -5.74 -2.26 41.57
N GLY A 578 -4.74 -2.36 42.44
CA GLY A 578 -4.93 -2.38 43.89
C GLY A 578 -5.85 -3.51 44.37
N GLY A 579 -5.82 -4.66 43.67
CA GLY A 579 -6.68 -5.82 43.94
C GLY A 579 -8.10 -5.76 43.37
N ARG A 580 -8.52 -4.64 42.77
CA ARG A 580 -9.81 -4.53 42.06
C ARG A 580 -9.67 -4.95 40.61
N GLU A 581 -10.53 -5.84 40.13
CA GLU A 581 -10.60 -6.19 38.71
C GLU A 581 -11.12 -5.01 37.89
N LEU A 582 -10.36 -4.64 36.85
CA LEU A 582 -10.72 -3.59 35.91
C LEU A 582 -11.26 -4.16 34.59
N ALA A 583 -10.73 -5.30 34.16
CA ALA A 583 -11.14 -5.98 32.93
C ALA A 583 -10.82 -7.47 32.97
N LYS A 584 -11.56 -8.25 32.17
CA LYS A 584 -11.38 -9.70 32.00
C LYS A 584 -11.59 -10.09 30.53
N ARG A 585 -10.77 -11.01 30.03
CA ARG A 585 -10.83 -11.50 28.65
C ARG A 585 -10.50 -12.99 28.58
N GLY A 586 -11.32 -13.75 27.88
CA GLY A 586 -10.99 -15.12 27.47
C GLY A 586 -10.23 -15.12 26.16
N VAL A 587 -9.21 -15.95 26.04
CA VAL A 587 -8.42 -16.13 24.82
C VAL A 587 -8.18 -17.59 24.55
N ARG A 588 -8.20 -17.96 23.27
CA ARG A 588 -8.12 -19.34 22.81
C ARG A 588 -7.26 -19.45 21.57
N ILE A 589 -6.53 -20.55 21.43
CA ILE A 589 -5.86 -20.92 20.19
C ILE A 589 -5.96 -22.42 19.95
N GLU A 590 -6.12 -22.79 18.68
CA GLU A 590 -6.01 -24.16 18.18
C GLU A 590 -4.68 -24.26 17.40
N ARG A 591 -3.83 -25.23 17.77
CA ARG A 591 -2.47 -25.39 17.25
C ARG A 591 -2.36 -26.28 16.03
#